data_AF-A0A2E6IP46-F1
#
_entry.id   AF-A0A2E6IP46-F1
#
_cell.length_a   1.000
_cell.length_b   1.000
_cell.length_c   1.000
_cell.angle_alpha   90.00
_cell.angle_beta   90.00
_cell.angle_gamma   90.00
#
_symmetry.space_group_name_H-M   'P 1'
#
loop_
_entity.id
_entity.type
_entity.pdbx_description
1 polymer ?
#
loop_
_entity_poly.entity_id
_entity_poly.type
_entity_poly.pdbx_seq_one_letter_code
_entity_poly.pdbx_strand_id
1 'polypeptide(L)'
;MNLYLVKLLKKIRKKNYRNFLFNKKDEKIFISERKKFFKEYINNKEFLNEKENKLNTTKIQLEKIYKKKKLNISDKKYILSLRKKYEYNLKIKEMYSSNLFKTTNKNANNRTVAILALCLIKFKILNRLSTFNFILKFNDNLYLNFYRTRKSLNSQIISKIFDYEKKILNFSIILSNTTRSLSYLGYFKKYKILPNQIFYLNDNKNLSKTYKAFFIKFSKKYNIDLVKLNSDTVDRVDIIRLLLDSPNKFIIYSGYPGKIIKSKKLIRNKNLLHSHPGKLPNFKGSTTIFYSLIATKKIFCTTFILSEKLDGGQIILINEYATPKKIREINGPFDDKIRSINMVRAIKKIRFRKFKKRRVIISSKYKEYSVAHPLIRSIAIKNVNRQL
;
A
#
# COMPACT_ATOMS: atom_id res chain seq x y z
N MET A 1 -14.46 -10.73 -22.80
CA MET A 1 -14.12 -9.30 -22.62
C MET A 1 -14.93 -8.74 -21.45
N ASN A 2 -14.26 -8.21 -20.42
CA ASN A 2 -14.87 -7.91 -19.09
C ASN A 2 -16.08 -6.95 -19.19
N LEU A 3 -17.23 -7.33 -18.62
CA LEU A 3 -18.50 -6.60 -18.65
C LEU A 3 -18.36 -5.15 -18.13
N TYR A 4 -17.41 -4.93 -17.22
CA TYR A 4 -17.03 -3.62 -16.70
C TYR A 4 -16.42 -2.71 -17.77
N LEU A 5 -15.58 -3.28 -18.64
CA LEU A 5 -14.92 -2.57 -19.74
C LEU A 5 -15.95 -2.12 -20.79
N VAL A 6 -16.95 -2.95 -21.06
CA VAL A 6 -18.03 -2.65 -22.01
C VAL A 6 -18.92 -1.52 -21.48
N LYS A 7 -19.25 -1.51 -20.18
CA LYS A 7 -20.02 -0.42 -19.54
C LYS A 7 -19.25 0.91 -19.53
N LEU A 8 -17.93 0.87 -19.31
CA LEU A 8 -17.07 2.06 -19.34
C LEU A 8 -16.97 2.64 -20.76
N LEU A 9 -16.77 1.79 -21.78
CA LEU A 9 -16.73 2.21 -23.19
C LEU A 9 -18.08 2.76 -23.66
N LYS A 10 -19.21 2.21 -23.19
CA LYS A 10 -20.55 2.77 -23.44
C LYS A 10 -20.74 4.15 -22.80
N LYS A 11 -20.23 4.39 -21.58
CA LYS A 11 -20.26 5.71 -20.91
C LYS A 11 -19.41 6.75 -21.63
N ILE A 12 -18.24 6.36 -22.15
CA ILE A 12 -17.34 7.24 -22.91
C ILE A 12 -17.94 7.62 -24.26
N ARG A 13 -18.61 6.68 -24.95
CA ARG A 13 -19.32 6.94 -26.22
C ARG A 13 -20.54 7.86 -26.08
N LYS A 14 -21.22 7.86 -24.92
CA LYS A 14 -22.40 8.70 -24.67
C LYS A 14 -22.09 10.19 -24.45
N LYS A 15 -20.84 10.58 -24.18
CA LYS A 15 -20.44 11.99 -23.96
C LYS A 15 -19.89 12.64 -25.23
N ASN A 16 -20.73 12.79 -26.25
CA ASN A 16 -20.53 13.55 -27.51
C ASN A 16 -19.20 14.31 -27.69
N TYR A 17 -18.10 13.61 -27.97
CA TYR A 17 -16.84 14.21 -28.44
C TYR A 17 -16.79 14.19 -29.98
N ARG A 18 -17.79 14.80 -30.63
CA ARG A 18 -17.88 14.84 -32.11
C ARG A 18 -17.15 16.01 -32.75
N ASN A 19 -16.79 17.05 -32.01
CA ASN A 19 -16.22 18.27 -32.60
C ASN A 19 -14.75 18.39 -32.24
N PHE A 20 -13.87 17.87 -33.08
CA PHE A 20 -12.55 18.41 -33.38
C PHE A 20 -11.90 17.49 -34.44
N LEU A 21 -12.03 17.86 -35.71
CA LEU A 21 -11.40 17.18 -36.83
C LEU A 21 -10.25 18.05 -37.32
N PHE A 22 -9.06 17.45 -37.39
CA PHE A 22 -7.94 17.92 -38.22
C PHE A 22 -8.44 18.30 -39.62
N ASN A 23 -7.96 19.41 -40.16
CA ASN A 23 -8.29 19.77 -41.54
C ASN A 23 -7.50 18.87 -42.53
N LYS A 24 -7.86 18.89 -43.82
CA LYS A 24 -7.22 18.06 -44.85
C LYS A 24 -5.70 18.29 -44.98
N LYS A 25 -5.18 19.45 -44.55
CA LYS A 25 -3.75 19.78 -44.58
C LYS A 25 -2.99 18.99 -43.51
N ASP A 26 -3.53 18.92 -42.31
CA ASP A 26 -2.93 18.20 -41.18
C ASP A 26 -2.92 16.68 -41.40
N GLU A 27 -3.94 16.14 -42.08
CA GLU A 27 -4.01 14.73 -42.45
C GLU A 27 -2.91 14.35 -43.46
N LYS A 28 -2.62 15.23 -44.43
CA LYS A 28 -1.51 15.03 -45.39
C LYS A 28 -0.15 15.07 -44.70
N ILE A 29 0.05 15.99 -43.75
CA ILE A 29 1.30 16.11 -42.97
C ILE A 29 1.53 14.86 -42.12
N PHE A 30 0.51 14.38 -41.40
CA PHE A 30 0.62 13.17 -40.58
C PHE A 30 0.97 11.92 -41.39
N ILE A 31 0.34 11.74 -42.56
CA ILE A 31 0.61 10.61 -43.45
C ILE A 31 2.05 10.70 -44.00
N SER A 32 2.52 11.90 -44.36
CA SER A 32 3.89 12.13 -44.85
C SER A 32 4.95 11.78 -43.80
N GLU A 33 4.82 12.31 -42.58
CA GLU A 33 5.76 12.07 -41.49
C GLU A 33 5.81 10.59 -41.07
N ARG A 34 4.66 9.91 -41.09
CA ARG A 34 4.63 8.47 -40.84
C ARG A 34 5.32 7.66 -41.93
N LYS A 35 5.16 8.04 -43.21
CA LYS A 35 5.89 7.39 -44.30
C LYS A 35 7.41 7.57 -44.18
N LYS A 36 7.89 8.77 -43.82
CA LYS A 36 9.31 9.05 -43.57
C LYS A 36 9.87 8.18 -42.44
N PHE A 37 9.22 8.19 -41.27
CA PHE A 37 9.63 7.39 -40.12
C PHE A 37 9.75 5.90 -40.46
N PHE A 38 8.79 5.34 -41.21
CA PHE A 38 8.84 3.94 -41.61
C PHE A 38 9.92 3.64 -42.65
N LYS A 39 10.21 4.58 -43.56
CA LYS A 39 11.29 4.42 -44.54
C LYS A 39 12.67 4.42 -43.86
N GLU A 40 12.89 5.33 -42.90
CA GLU A 40 14.11 5.35 -42.07
C GLU A 40 14.26 4.10 -41.21
N TYR A 41 13.14 3.60 -40.66
CA TYR A 41 13.13 2.39 -39.84
C TYR A 41 13.39 1.11 -40.64
N ILE A 42 12.89 1.02 -41.89
CA ILE A 42 13.15 -0.11 -42.79
C ILE A 42 14.60 -0.10 -43.30
N ASN A 43 15.16 1.09 -43.57
CA ASN A 43 16.53 1.24 -44.06
C ASN A 43 17.58 0.95 -42.97
N ASN A 44 17.25 1.17 -41.70
CA ASN A 44 18.12 0.81 -40.56
C ASN A 44 17.92 -0.66 -40.15
N LYS A 45 18.24 -1.59 -41.05
CA LYS A 45 18.08 -3.05 -40.87
C LYS A 45 18.96 -3.67 -39.77
N GLU A 46 19.95 -2.96 -39.25
CA GLU A 46 20.95 -3.52 -38.31
C GLU A 46 20.47 -3.64 -36.86
N PHE A 47 19.30 -3.11 -36.50
CA PHE A 47 18.82 -3.11 -35.11
C PHE A 47 17.81 -4.20 -34.74
N LEU A 48 17.67 -5.27 -35.55
CA LEU A 48 16.63 -6.28 -35.33
C LEU A 48 17.20 -7.65 -34.99
N ASN A 49 17.33 -7.90 -33.69
CA ASN A 49 17.33 -9.26 -33.15
C ASN A 49 15.96 -9.92 -33.45
N GLU A 50 15.98 -11.10 -34.06
CA GLU A 50 14.80 -11.86 -34.53
C GLU A 50 13.77 -12.19 -33.44
N LYS A 51 14.12 -12.07 -32.16
CA LYS A 51 13.22 -12.35 -31.03
C LYS A 51 12.08 -11.33 -30.84
N GLU A 52 12.19 -10.09 -31.32
CA GLU A 52 11.09 -9.09 -31.20
C GLU A 52 9.99 -9.26 -32.26
N ASN A 53 10.25 -9.96 -33.36
CA ASN A 53 9.29 -10.09 -34.46
C ASN A 53 8.07 -10.98 -34.14
N LYS A 54 8.12 -11.83 -33.10
CA LYS A 54 6.99 -12.70 -32.74
C LYS A 54 5.92 -12.07 -31.84
N LEU A 55 6.15 -10.87 -31.26
CA LEU A 55 5.29 -10.35 -30.18
C LEU A 55 4.40 -9.14 -30.53
N ASN A 56 4.60 -8.48 -31.68
CA ASN A 56 3.83 -7.29 -32.02
C ASN A 56 2.70 -7.59 -33.01
N THR A 57 1.60 -8.15 -32.50
CA THR A 57 0.39 -8.47 -33.27
C THR A 57 -0.19 -7.27 -34.04
N THR A 58 0.01 -6.05 -33.53
CA THR A 58 -0.40 -4.80 -34.21
C THR A 58 0.45 -4.54 -35.45
N LYS A 59 1.76 -4.81 -35.39
CA LYS A 59 2.70 -4.72 -36.53
C LYS A 59 2.30 -5.71 -37.63
N ILE A 60 2.13 -6.98 -37.28
CA ILE A 60 1.75 -8.05 -38.22
C ILE A 60 0.43 -7.72 -38.92
N GLN A 61 -0.54 -7.20 -38.19
CA GLN A 61 -1.86 -6.88 -38.75
C GLN A 61 -1.84 -5.64 -39.64
N LEU A 62 -1.04 -4.62 -39.30
CA LEU A 62 -0.84 -3.45 -40.16
C LEU A 62 -0.03 -3.78 -41.43
N GLU A 63 0.98 -4.65 -41.35
CA GLU A 63 1.73 -5.12 -42.52
C GLU A 63 0.83 -5.90 -43.48
N LYS A 64 -0.05 -6.76 -42.94
CA LYS A 64 -1.08 -7.46 -43.73
C LYS A 64 -2.04 -6.49 -44.42
N ILE A 65 -2.45 -5.42 -43.73
CA ILE A 65 -3.32 -4.38 -44.30
C ILE A 65 -2.59 -3.56 -45.37
N TYR A 66 -1.32 -3.22 -45.13
CA TYR A 66 -0.49 -2.42 -46.04
C TYR A 66 -0.24 -3.11 -47.38
N LYS A 67 -0.11 -4.45 -47.38
CA LYS A 67 0.08 -5.25 -48.60
C LYS A 67 -1.20 -5.41 -49.45
N LYS A 68 -2.38 -4.96 -48.98
CA LYS A 68 -3.64 -5.09 -49.74
C LYS A 68 -3.77 -4.00 -50.80
N LYS A 69 -4.14 -4.38 -52.03
CA LYS A 69 -4.48 -3.43 -53.11
C LYS A 69 -5.74 -2.60 -52.83
N LYS A 70 -6.74 -3.17 -52.15
CA LYS A 70 -7.97 -2.47 -51.72
C LYS A 70 -8.30 -2.82 -50.26
N LEU A 71 -8.67 -1.81 -49.47
CA LEU A 71 -9.00 -1.96 -48.04
C LEU A 71 -10.48 -2.32 -47.86
N ASN A 72 -10.74 -3.41 -47.12
CA ASN A 72 -12.11 -3.78 -46.78
C ASN A 72 -12.63 -2.97 -45.57
N ILE A 73 -13.92 -3.10 -45.26
CA ILE A 73 -14.57 -2.37 -44.17
C ILE A 73 -13.92 -2.66 -42.81
N SER A 74 -13.48 -3.89 -42.57
CA SER A 74 -12.80 -4.27 -41.31
C SER A 74 -11.42 -3.62 -41.17
N ASP A 75 -10.65 -3.52 -42.26
CA ASP A 75 -9.34 -2.88 -42.28
C ASP A 75 -9.49 -1.39 -41.97
N LYS A 76 -10.48 -0.73 -42.59
CA LYS A 76 -10.81 0.69 -42.34
C LYS A 76 -11.22 0.91 -40.88
N LYS A 77 -12.06 0.03 -40.31
CA LYS A 77 -12.47 0.09 -38.90
C LYS A 77 -11.28 -0.11 -37.95
N TYR A 78 -10.37 -1.01 -38.28
CA TYR A 78 -9.17 -1.28 -37.47
C TYR A 78 -8.21 -0.09 -37.48
N ILE A 79 -7.89 0.48 -38.65
CA ILE A 79 -7.07 1.68 -38.78
C ILE A 79 -7.70 2.85 -38.01
N LEU A 80 -9.01 3.06 -38.15
CA LEU A 80 -9.72 4.11 -37.43
C LEU A 80 -9.66 3.91 -35.91
N SER A 81 -9.68 2.68 -35.42
CA SER A 81 -9.53 2.39 -34.00
C SER A 81 -8.14 2.74 -33.45
N LEU A 82 -7.09 2.46 -34.24
CA LEU A 82 -5.70 2.81 -33.89
C LEU A 82 -5.49 4.32 -33.91
N ARG A 83 -6.05 5.02 -34.90
CA ARG A 83 -6.06 6.48 -34.99
C ARG A 83 -6.70 7.11 -33.75
N LYS A 84 -7.90 6.67 -33.36
CA LYS A 84 -8.58 7.16 -32.14
C LYS A 84 -7.77 6.93 -30.87
N LYS A 85 -7.07 5.79 -30.78
CA LYS A 85 -6.18 5.48 -29.65
C LYS A 85 -4.97 6.41 -29.62
N TYR A 86 -4.40 6.73 -30.78
CA TYR A 86 -3.29 7.67 -30.92
C TYR A 86 -3.71 9.10 -30.58
N GLU A 87 -4.84 9.58 -31.10
CA GLU A 87 -5.42 10.90 -30.79
C GLU A 87 -5.71 11.05 -29.28
N TYR A 88 -6.25 10.00 -28.64
CA TYR A 88 -6.47 9.99 -27.19
C TYR A 88 -5.16 10.12 -26.40
N ASN A 89 -4.10 9.40 -26.82
CA ASN A 89 -2.79 9.47 -26.17
C ASN A 89 -2.13 10.84 -26.38
N LEU A 90 -2.28 11.46 -27.55
CA LEU A 90 -1.83 12.83 -27.82
C LEU A 90 -2.56 13.84 -26.93
N LYS A 91 -3.88 13.72 -26.77
CA LYS A 91 -4.66 14.59 -25.90
C LYS A 91 -4.23 14.47 -24.43
N ILE A 92 -3.98 13.25 -23.95
CA ILE A 92 -3.41 13.04 -22.61
C ILE A 92 -2.05 13.72 -22.50
N LYS A 93 -1.21 13.60 -23.53
CA LYS A 93 0.11 14.24 -23.58
C LYS A 93 0.00 15.77 -23.55
N GLU A 94 -0.91 16.37 -24.30
CA GLU A 94 -1.12 17.82 -24.33
C GLU A 94 -1.67 18.36 -23.01
N MET A 95 -2.66 17.68 -22.43
CA MET A 95 -3.18 17.98 -21.09
C MET A 95 -2.09 17.86 -20.02
N TYR A 96 -1.18 16.92 -20.17
CA TYR A 96 -0.05 16.73 -19.28
C TYR A 96 1.04 17.80 -19.49
N SER A 97 1.42 18.08 -20.74
CA SER A 97 2.41 19.09 -21.10
C SER A 97 1.96 20.50 -20.72
N SER A 98 0.69 20.86 -20.92
CA SER A 98 0.14 22.17 -20.53
C SER A 98 0.16 22.38 -19.02
N ASN A 99 -0.21 21.36 -18.24
CA ASN A 99 -0.15 21.42 -16.78
C ASN A 99 1.29 21.42 -16.25
N LEU A 100 2.19 20.67 -16.91
CA LEU A 100 3.62 20.67 -16.58
C LEU A 100 4.26 22.03 -16.92
N PHE A 101 4.00 22.58 -18.10
CA PHE A 101 4.51 23.87 -18.53
C PHE A 101 4.06 25.00 -17.60
N LYS A 102 2.78 25.04 -17.21
CA LYS A 102 2.26 26.00 -16.21
C LYS A 102 2.98 25.95 -14.87
N THR A 103 3.58 24.82 -14.51
CA THR A 103 4.18 24.61 -13.19
C THR A 103 5.71 24.62 -13.20
N THR A 104 6.34 24.37 -14.34
CA THR A 104 7.80 24.22 -14.45
C THR A 104 8.42 25.01 -15.60
N ASN A 105 7.60 25.69 -16.42
CA ASN A 105 7.98 26.36 -17.67
C ASN A 105 8.69 25.43 -18.68
N LYS A 106 8.43 24.11 -18.60
CA LYS A 106 9.03 23.09 -19.46
C LYS A 106 8.00 22.12 -20.01
N ASN A 107 8.16 21.75 -21.28
CA ASN A 107 7.31 20.77 -21.96
C ASN A 107 7.66 19.33 -21.55
N ALA A 108 6.65 18.45 -21.45
CA ALA A 108 6.88 17.04 -21.19
C ALA A 108 7.43 16.33 -22.42
N ASN A 109 8.57 15.64 -22.28
CA ASN A 109 9.09 14.82 -23.38
C ASN A 109 8.32 13.49 -23.51
N ASN A 110 8.43 12.84 -24.67
CA ASN A 110 7.73 11.59 -24.99
C ASN A 110 8.03 10.44 -24.00
N ARG A 111 9.21 10.43 -23.38
CA ARG A 111 9.62 9.39 -22.42
C ARG A 111 8.98 9.63 -21.04
N THR A 112 8.86 10.89 -20.60
CA THR A 112 8.13 11.26 -19.38
C THR A 112 6.65 10.86 -19.47
N VAL A 113 6.04 11.05 -20.63
CA VAL A 113 4.65 10.66 -20.91
C VAL A 113 4.49 9.13 -20.97
N ALA A 114 5.48 8.41 -21.52
CA ALA A 114 5.47 6.94 -21.54
C ALA A 114 5.61 6.34 -20.13
N ILE A 115 6.48 6.90 -19.28
CA ILE A 115 6.62 6.50 -17.88
C ILE A 115 5.33 6.81 -17.10
N LEU A 116 4.71 7.97 -17.35
CA LEU A 116 3.41 8.33 -16.78
C LEU A 116 2.33 7.31 -17.17
N ALA A 117 2.25 6.93 -18.46
CA ALA A 117 1.30 5.94 -18.94
C ALA A 117 1.53 4.56 -18.31
N LEU A 118 2.79 4.13 -18.13
CA LEU A 118 3.13 2.88 -17.45
C LEU A 118 2.75 2.90 -15.97
N CYS A 119 2.98 4.02 -15.27
CA CYS A 119 2.58 4.21 -13.88
C CYS A 119 1.05 4.22 -13.71
N LEU A 120 0.32 4.85 -14.64
CA LEU A 120 -1.15 4.93 -14.63
C LEU A 120 -1.80 3.57 -14.94
N ILE A 121 -1.26 2.82 -15.91
CA ILE A 121 -1.77 1.50 -16.31
C ILE A 121 -1.54 0.46 -15.21
N LYS A 122 -0.37 0.45 -14.59
CA LYS A 122 0.01 -0.61 -13.65
C LYS A 122 -0.64 -0.47 -12.27
N PHE A 123 -1.04 0.74 -11.86
CA PHE A 123 -1.37 0.96 -10.45
C PHE A 123 -2.72 1.63 -10.13
N LYS A 124 -3.56 2.00 -11.11
CA LYS A 124 -4.84 2.72 -10.82
C LYS A 124 -4.65 3.90 -9.84
N ILE A 125 -3.48 4.56 -9.86
CA ILE A 125 -3.14 5.66 -8.93
C ILE A 125 -3.71 6.94 -9.52
N LEU A 126 -4.89 7.34 -9.05
CA LEU A 126 -5.45 8.67 -9.30
C LEU A 126 -5.70 9.49 -8.04
N ASN A 127 -5.46 8.96 -6.83
CA ASN A 127 -6.03 9.58 -5.63
C ASN A 127 -5.08 10.38 -4.71
N ARG A 128 -3.79 10.57 -5.06
CA ARG A 128 -2.89 11.41 -4.24
C ARG A 128 -2.00 12.32 -5.10
N LEU A 129 -2.50 13.54 -5.35
CA LEU A 129 -1.82 14.63 -6.06
C LEU A 129 -0.42 14.93 -5.52
N SER A 130 -0.20 14.78 -4.21
CA SER A 130 1.11 14.97 -3.58
C SER A 130 2.13 13.87 -3.91
N THR A 131 1.68 12.61 -4.03
CA THR A 131 2.51 11.48 -4.47
C THR A 131 2.83 11.60 -5.95
N PHE A 132 1.86 12.05 -6.74
CA PHE A 132 2.03 12.37 -8.16
C PHE A 132 3.08 13.47 -8.37
N ASN A 133 2.95 14.63 -7.71
CA ASN A 133 3.90 15.73 -7.81
C ASN A 133 5.31 15.37 -7.31
N PHE A 134 5.42 14.49 -6.31
CA PHE A 134 6.72 13.99 -5.84
C PHE A 134 7.40 13.11 -6.89
N ILE A 135 6.66 12.17 -7.50
CA ILE A 135 7.20 11.30 -8.56
C ILE A 135 7.65 12.13 -9.77
N LEU A 136 6.91 13.18 -10.12
CA LEU A 136 7.26 14.07 -11.23
C LEU A 136 8.51 14.91 -10.95
N LYS A 137 8.56 15.60 -9.80
CA LYS A 137 9.76 16.36 -9.37
C LYS A 137 11.00 15.47 -9.28
N PHE A 138 10.82 14.21 -8.90
CA PHE A 138 11.92 13.25 -8.80
C PHE A 138 12.40 12.74 -10.16
N ASN A 139 11.48 12.48 -11.10
CA ASN A 139 11.83 12.13 -12.48
C ASN A 139 12.56 13.26 -13.22
N ASP A 140 12.15 14.50 -13.00
CA ASP A 140 12.80 15.67 -13.61
C ASP A 140 14.24 15.85 -13.06
N ASN A 141 14.45 15.61 -11.77
CA ASN A 141 15.78 15.63 -11.15
C ASN A 141 16.69 14.50 -11.66
N LEU A 142 16.11 13.32 -11.91
CA LEU A 142 16.83 12.21 -12.54
C LEU A 142 17.20 12.50 -13.99
N TYR A 143 16.33 13.19 -14.71
CA TYR A 143 16.56 13.57 -16.10
C TYR A 143 17.67 14.63 -16.24
N LEU A 144 17.69 15.62 -15.35
CA LEU A 144 18.75 16.65 -15.31
C LEU A 144 20.13 16.05 -14.98
N ASN A 145 20.20 15.07 -14.06
CA ASN A 145 21.44 14.38 -13.74
C ASN A 145 21.88 13.37 -14.82
N PHE A 146 20.93 12.77 -15.56
CA PHE A 146 21.23 11.89 -16.70
C PHE A 146 21.91 12.66 -17.85
N TYR A 147 21.43 13.86 -18.16
CA TYR A 147 22.04 14.71 -19.20
C TYR A 147 23.43 15.22 -18.82
N ARG A 148 23.66 15.49 -17.52
CA ARG A 148 24.97 15.93 -17.01
C ARG A 148 26.06 14.84 -17.04
N THR A 149 25.70 13.57 -17.05
CA THR A 149 26.68 12.47 -16.85
C THR A 149 26.79 11.46 -17.99
N ARG A 150 25.91 11.51 -19.01
CA ARG A 150 25.91 10.65 -20.23
C ARG A 150 26.13 9.15 -20.00
N LYS A 151 25.99 8.62 -18.79
CA LYS A 151 26.05 7.18 -18.50
C LYS A 151 24.64 6.60 -18.44
N SER A 152 24.51 5.40 -19.02
CA SER A 152 23.30 4.56 -19.04
C SER A 152 22.49 4.71 -17.75
N LEU A 153 21.18 4.88 -17.89
CA LEU A 153 20.20 5.00 -16.80
C LEU A 153 20.59 4.05 -15.66
N ASN A 154 21.24 4.61 -14.63
CA ASN A 154 22.04 3.83 -13.70
C ASN A 154 21.10 2.80 -13.06
N SER A 155 21.30 1.50 -13.33
CA SER A 155 20.45 0.41 -12.81
C SER A 155 20.33 0.49 -11.28
N GLN A 156 21.34 1.07 -10.63
CA GLN A 156 21.36 1.44 -9.22
C GLN A 156 20.28 2.46 -8.81
N ILE A 157 19.91 3.41 -9.66
CA ILE A 157 18.86 4.41 -9.41
C ILE A 157 17.48 3.77 -9.51
N ILE A 158 17.22 2.97 -10.56
CA ILE A 158 15.98 2.19 -10.67
C ILE A 158 15.87 1.20 -9.51
N SER A 159 16.96 0.53 -9.12
CA SER A 159 17.02 -0.29 -7.91
C SER A 159 16.72 0.53 -6.66
N LYS A 160 17.28 1.74 -6.52
CA LYS A 160 16.98 2.65 -5.41
C LYS A 160 15.51 3.08 -5.40
N ILE A 161 14.87 3.31 -6.55
CA ILE A 161 13.43 3.60 -6.67
C ILE A 161 12.61 2.39 -6.25
N PHE A 162 12.90 1.19 -6.76
CA PHE A 162 12.26 -0.04 -6.30
C PHE A 162 12.50 -0.28 -4.81
N ASP A 163 13.65 0.09 -4.27
CA ASP A 163 13.94 0.01 -2.85
C ASP A 163 13.24 1.11 -2.04
N TYR A 164 12.99 2.28 -2.60
CA TYR A 164 12.14 3.34 -2.02
C TYR A 164 10.65 3.01 -2.06
N GLU A 165 10.18 2.33 -3.10
CA GLU A 165 8.82 1.78 -3.21
C GLU A 165 8.63 0.58 -2.29
N LYS A 166 9.60 -0.35 -2.21
CA LYS A 166 9.63 -1.43 -1.21
C LYS A 166 9.67 -0.87 0.22
N LYS A 167 10.24 0.33 0.42
CA LYS A 167 10.16 1.04 1.70
C LYS A 167 8.72 1.48 2.00
N ILE A 168 7.84 1.75 1.04
CA ILE A 168 6.43 2.05 1.36
C ILE A 168 5.73 0.74 1.74
N LEU A 169 5.83 0.36 3.02
CA LEU A 169 5.01 -0.72 3.56
C LEU A 169 3.54 -0.31 3.44
N ASN A 170 2.83 -0.91 2.50
CA ASN A 170 1.39 -0.83 2.46
C ASN A 170 0.82 -1.82 3.47
N PHE A 171 -0.04 -1.34 4.36
CA PHE A 171 -0.67 -2.16 5.39
C PHE A 171 -2.11 -1.72 5.62
N SER A 172 -2.93 -2.69 6.03
CA SER A 172 -4.26 -2.44 6.58
C SER A 172 -4.20 -2.46 8.11
N ILE A 173 -5.20 -1.89 8.77
CA ILE A 173 -5.39 -2.04 10.21
C ILE A 173 -6.82 -2.44 10.53
N ILE A 174 -6.96 -3.37 11.47
CA ILE A 174 -8.24 -3.73 12.10
C ILE A 174 -8.34 -2.94 13.41
N LEU A 175 -9.40 -2.15 13.57
CA LEU A 175 -9.67 -1.31 14.73
C LEU A 175 -11.00 -1.70 15.37
N SER A 176 -11.10 -1.47 16.69
CA SER A 176 -12.30 -1.67 17.50
C SER A 176 -12.62 -0.42 18.33
N ASN A 177 -13.74 -0.41 19.05
CA ASN A 177 -14.14 0.66 19.97
C ASN A 177 -13.30 0.66 21.26
N THR A 178 -11.98 0.86 21.14
CA THR A 178 -11.02 0.76 22.23
C THR A 178 -10.03 1.91 22.23
N THR A 179 -9.57 2.31 23.42
CA THR A 179 -8.51 3.32 23.60
C THR A 179 -7.22 2.91 22.88
N ARG A 180 -6.91 1.61 22.85
CA ARG A 180 -5.81 1.02 22.07
C ARG A 180 -5.87 1.38 20.59
N SER A 181 -7.05 1.26 19.98
CA SER A 181 -7.27 1.57 18.57
C SER A 181 -7.06 3.06 18.28
N LEU A 182 -7.52 3.93 19.18
CA LEU A 182 -7.26 5.38 19.10
C LEU A 182 -5.76 5.69 19.25
N SER A 183 -5.09 5.05 20.21
CA SER A 183 -3.66 5.22 20.46
C SER A 183 -2.85 4.84 19.22
N TYR A 184 -3.13 3.70 18.58
CA TYR A 184 -2.47 3.32 17.33
C TYR A 184 -2.57 4.41 16.27
N LEU A 185 -3.79 4.90 15.98
CA LEU A 185 -3.98 5.96 14.98
C LEU A 185 -3.31 7.28 15.37
N GLY A 186 -3.32 7.65 16.65
CA GLY A 186 -2.63 8.83 17.16
C GLY A 186 -1.12 8.77 16.92
N TYR A 187 -0.49 7.63 17.23
CA TYR A 187 0.93 7.40 17.00
C TYR A 187 1.27 7.28 15.51
N PHE A 188 0.43 6.63 14.72
CA PHE A 188 0.59 6.54 13.26
C PHE A 188 0.55 7.92 12.60
N LYS A 189 -0.39 8.77 13.02
CA LYS A 189 -0.41 10.19 12.63
C LYS A 189 0.87 10.91 13.05
N LYS A 190 1.26 10.81 14.32
CA LYS A 190 2.47 11.47 14.87
C LYS A 190 3.73 11.12 14.07
N TYR A 191 3.89 9.85 13.71
CA TYR A 191 5.08 9.36 13.00
C TYR A 191 4.93 9.35 11.47
N LYS A 192 3.82 9.88 10.91
CA LYS A 192 3.54 9.91 9.46
C LYS A 192 3.56 8.51 8.81
N ILE A 193 3.09 7.48 9.54
CA ILE A 193 2.96 6.10 9.07
C ILE A 193 1.47 5.76 9.04
N LEU A 194 0.81 6.03 7.93
CA LEU A 194 -0.63 5.85 7.80
C LEU A 194 -0.98 4.52 7.13
N PRO A 195 -2.03 3.81 7.56
CA PRO A 195 -2.54 2.66 6.85
C PRO A 195 -3.17 3.08 5.51
N ASN A 196 -3.21 2.17 4.55
CA ASN A 196 -3.91 2.38 3.28
C ASN A 196 -5.40 2.06 3.40
N GLN A 197 -5.76 1.17 4.34
CA GLN A 197 -7.12 0.69 4.57
C GLN A 197 -7.36 0.44 6.06
N ILE A 198 -8.56 0.77 6.53
CA ILE A 198 -9.04 0.53 7.88
C ILE A 198 -10.23 -0.42 7.81
N PHE A 199 -10.16 -1.53 8.54
CA PHE A 199 -11.28 -2.40 8.85
C PHE A 199 -11.77 -2.06 10.25
N TYR A 200 -12.94 -1.45 10.36
CA TYR A 200 -13.49 -0.99 11.63
C TYR A 200 -14.56 -1.98 12.14
N LEU A 201 -14.22 -2.71 13.20
CA LEU A 201 -15.12 -3.61 13.94
C LEU A 201 -15.99 -2.81 14.91
N ASN A 202 -17.28 -2.80 14.65
CA ASN A 202 -18.28 -2.16 15.49
C ASN A 202 -19.21 -3.19 16.12
N ASP A 203 -19.23 -3.25 17.45
CA ASP A 203 -20.12 -4.11 18.23
C ASP A 203 -21.51 -3.49 18.47
N ASN A 204 -21.78 -2.32 17.88
CA ASN A 204 -23.04 -1.56 17.96
C ASN A 204 -23.47 -1.14 19.39
N LYS A 205 -22.60 -1.23 20.40
CA LYS A 205 -22.90 -0.73 21.75
C LYS A 205 -22.89 0.80 21.80
N ASN A 206 -23.57 1.44 22.75
CA ASN A 206 -23.74 2.91 22.81
C ASN A 206 -22.42 3.72 22.82
N LEU A 207 -21.38 3.21 23.48
CA LEU A 207 -20.02 3.78 23.47
C LEU A 207 -19.40 3.84 22.06
N SER A 208 -19.94 3.12 21.07
CA SER A 208 -19.43 3.08 19.68
C SER A 208 -19.61 4.37 18.89
N LYS A 209 -20.53 5.26 19.28
CA LYS A 209 -20.87 6.45 18.46
C LYS A 209 -19.68 7.42 18.35
N THR A 210 -18.93 7.64 19.42
CA THR A 210 -17.76 8.56 19.45
C THR A 210 -16.59 7.99 18.66
N TYR A 211 -16.24 6.71 18.86
CA TYR A 211 -15.19 6.02 18.11
C TYR A 211 -15.50 5.98 16.61
N LYS A 212 -16.75 5.64 16.24
CA LYS A 212 -17.22 5.64 14.85
C LYS A 212 -17.01 6.99 14.19
N ALA A 213 -17.43 8.07 14.84
CA ALA A 213 -17.25 9.43 14.32
C ALA A 213 -15.77 9.77 14.13
N PHE A 214 -14.92 9.41 15.11
CA PHE A 214 -13.47 9.60 15.02
C PHE A 214 -12.86 8.86 13.82
N PHE A 215 -13.14 7.57 13.64
CA PHE A 215 -12.56 6.77 12.56
C PHE A 215 -13.02 7.27 11.18
N ILE A 216 -14.29 7.67 11.03
CA ILE A 216 -14.80 8.27 9.78
C ILE A 216 -14.06 9.58 9.48
N LYS A 217 -13.94 10.48 10.47
CA LYS A 217 -13.25 11.76 10.31
C LYS A 217 -11.77 11.55 9.98
N PHE A 218 -11.11 10.62 10.66
CA PHE A 218 -9.71 10.26 10.42
C PHE A 218 -9.53 9.73 9.00
N SER A 219 -10.38 8.80 8.57
CA SER A 219 -10.27 8.19 7.23
C SER A 219 -10.47 9.20 6.12
N LYS A 220 -11.49 10.07 6.24
CA LYS A 220 -11.73 11.17 5.28
C LYS A 220 -10.54 12.13 5.24
N LYS A 221 -10.05 12.59 6.40
CA LYS A 221 -8.93 13.55 6.49
C LYS A 221 -7.66 13.04 5.81
N TYR A 222 -7.38 11.74 5.91
CA TYR A 222 -6.16 11.15 5.37
C TYR A 222 -6.35 10.38 4.07
N ASN A 223 -7.55 10.45 3.47
CA ASN A 223 -7.93 9.70 2.26
C ASN A 223 -7.53 8.21 2.37
N ILE A 224 -8.04 7.56 3.42
CA ILE A 224 -7.84 6.14 3.74
C ILE A 224 -9.15 5.41 3.43
N ASP A 225 -9.05 4.22 2.85
CA ASP A 225 -10.22 3.38 2.61
C ASP A 225 -10.77 2.84 3.94
N LEU A 226 -12.07 3.00 4.19
CA LEU A 226 -12.72 2.59 5.44
C LEU A 226 -13.80 1.55 5.16
N VAL A 227 -13.54 0.33 5.59
CA VAL A 227 -14.50 -0.77 5.57
C VAL A 227 -15.11 -0.90 6.97
N LYS A 228 -16.41 -0.64 7.09
CA LYS A 228 -17.15 -0.78 8.35
C LYS A 228 -17.68 -2.21 8.45
N LEU A 229 -17.46 -2.84 9.60
CA LEU A 229 -17.83 -4.23 9.88
C LEU A 229 -18.70 -4.24 11.14
N ASN A 230 -19.96 -4.66 11.02
CA ASN A 230 -20.88 -4.75 12.15
C ASN A 230 -20.66 -6.09 12.88
N SER A 231 -19.53 -6.19 13.59
CA SER A 231 -19.17 -7.35 14.39
C SER A 231 -18.11 -7.00 15.43
N ASP A 232 -18.08 -7.77 16.53
CA ASP A 232 -17.03 -7.75 17.54
C ASP A 232 -15.88 -8.73 17.24
N THR A 233 -15.99 -9.52 16.16
CA THR A 233 -15.00 -10.53 15.78
C THR A 233 -14.65 -10.44 14.30
N VAL A 234 -13.46 -10.92 13.96
CA VAL A 234 -13.01 -11.06 12.56
C VAL A 234 -13.35 -12.42 11.98
N ASP A 235 -13.79 -13.38 12.81
CA ASP A 235 -13.94 -14.78 12.42
C ASP A 235 -15.25 -15.08 11.66
N ARG A 236 -16.11 -14.08 11.41
CA ARG A 236 -17.25 -14.28 10.52
C ARG A 236 -16.79 -14.50 9.08
N VAL A 237 -17.46 -15.40 8.37
CA VAL A 237 -17.07 -15.82 7.01
C VAL A 237 -17.03 -14.64 6.02
N ASP A 238 -17.99 -13.74 6.09
CA ASP A 238 -18.07 -12.51 5.29
C ASP A 238 -16.88 -11.57 5.57
N ILE A 239 -16.53 -11.38 6.84
CA ILE A 239 -15.39 -10.55 7.26
C ILE A 239 -14.06 -11.18 6.84
N ILE A 240 -13.90 -12.49 7.01
CA ILE A 240 -12.69 -13.22 6.58
C ILE A 240 -12.47 -13.02 5.08
N ARG A 241 -13.52 -13.13 4.25
CA ARG A 241 -13.42 -12.90 2.80
C ARG A 241 -12.90 -11.49 2.50
N LEU A 242 -13.51 -10.46 3.10
CA LEU A 242 -13.06 -9.06 2.93
C LEU A 242 -11.60 -8.85 3.34
N LEU A 243 -11.18 -9.44 4.47
CA LEU A 243 -9.80 -9.34 4.94
C LEU A 243 -8.82 -10.08 4.02
N LEU A 244 -9.20 -11.23 3.46
CA LEU A 244 -8.40 -11.99 2.51
C LEU A 244 -8.26 -11.26 1.16
N ASP A 245 -9.35 -10.64 0.70
CA ASP A 245 -9.40 -9.86 -0.55
C ASP A 245 -8.64 -8.52 -0.46
N SER A 246 -8.32 -8.07 0.75
CA SER A 246 -7.47 -6.89 0.95
C SER A 246 -6.14 -7.06 0.21
N PRO A 247 -5.69 -6.09 -0.62
CA PRO A 247 -4.43 -6.20 -1.34
C PRO A 247 -3.21 -6.17 -0.41
N ASN A 248 -3.39 -5.74 0.85
CA ASN A 248 -2.33 -5.63 1.82
C ASN A 248 -2.05 -6.98 2.47
N LYS A 249 -0.79 -7.43 2.39
CA LYS A 249 -0.34 -8.65 3.07
C LYS A 249 -0.19 -8.47 4.58
N PHE A 250 0.23 -7.28 5.02
CA PHE A 250 0.35 -6.94 6.43
C PHE A 250 -0.93 -6.28 6.92
N ILE A 251 -1.47 -6.80 8.01
CA ILE A 251 -2.65 -6.26 8.68
C ILE A 251 -2.32 -6.10 10.16
N ILE A 252 -2.43 -4.89 10.69
CA ILE A 252 -2.25 -4.65 12.12
C ILE A 252 -3.54 -5.01 12.83
N TYR A 253 -3.46 -5.81 13.89
CA TYR A 253 -4.61 -6.26 14.65
C TYR A 253 -4.76 -5.50 15.98
N SER A 254 -5.82 -4.69 16.07
CA SER A 254 -6.29 -4.01 17.28
C SER A 254 -7.78 -4.30 17.51
N GLY A 255 -8.13 -5.57 17.63
CA GLY A 255 -9.50 -6.01 17.94
C GLY A 255 -9.94 -5.73 19.37
N TYR A 256 -11.06 -6.32 19.79
CA TYR A 256 -11.52 -6.24 21.18
C TYR A 256 -10.62 -7.10 22.10
N PRO A 257 -10.36 -6.67 23.35
CA PRO A 257 -9.64 -7.50 24.33
C PRO A 257 -10.33 -8.85 24.54
N GLY A 258 -9.53 -9.91 24.75
CA GLY A 258 -10.05 -11.26 24.99
C GLY A 258 -10.56 -12.02 23.75
N LYS A 259 -10.65 -11.39 22.59
CA LYS A 259 -11.03 -12.07 21.34
C LYS A 259 -9.80 -12.67 20.65
N ILE A 260 -9.81 -13.99 20.49
CA ILE A 260 -8.79 -14.74 19.76
C ILE A 260 -9.28 -14.96 18.32
N ILE A 261 -8.38 -14.77 17.34
CA ILE A 261 -8.67 -15.05 15.93
C ILE A 261 -8.58 -16.56 15.71
N LYS A 262 -9.69 -17.20 15.37
CA LYS A 262 -9.79 -18.66 15.15
C LYS A 262 -9.50 -19.06 13.70
N SER A 263 -9.67 -18.14 12.76
CA SER A 263 -9.53 -18.43 11.33
C SER A 263 -8.09 -18.76 10.92
N LYS A 264 -7.78 -20.05 10.81
CA LYS A 264 -6.51 -20.56 10.26
C LYS A 264 -6.25 -20.02 8.85
N LYS A 265 -7.31 -19.90 8.03
CA LYS A 265 -7.20 -19.37 6.66
C LYS A 265 -6.69 -17.93 6.67
N LEU A 266 -7.22 -17.08 7.56
CA LEU A 266 -6.76 -15.69 7.68
C LEU A 266 -5.31 -15.63 8.17
N ILE A 267 -4.98 -16.36 9.24
CA ILE A 267 -3.63 -16.39 9.84
C ILE A 267 -2.57 -16.87 8.85
N ARG A 268 -2.87 -17.87 8.02
CA ARG A 268 -1.92 -18.43 7.04
C ARG A 268 -1.69 -17.52 5.83
N ASN A 269 -2.70 -16.74 5.42
CA ASN A 269 -2.64 -15.94 4.20
C ASN A 269 -2.26 -14.48 4.45
N LYS A 270 -2.41 -13.96 5.68
CA LYS A 270 -2.08 -12.58 6.04
C LYS A 270 -1.08 -12.53 7.19
N ASN A 271 -0.19 -11.55 7.13
CA ASN A 271 0.74 -11.25 8.22
C ASN A 271 0.01 -10.35 9.22
N LEU A 272 -0.74 -10.96 10.14
CA LEU A 272 -1.44 -10.24 11.20
C LEU A 272 -0.44 -9.79 12.27
N LEU A 273 -0.12 -8.49 12.34
CA LEU A 273 0.80 -7.94 13.31
C LEU A 273 0.07 -7.56 14.61
N HIS A 274 0.61 -7.99 15.75
CA HIS A 274 0.09 -7.61 17.06
C HIS A 274 1.23 -7.16 17.99
N SER A 275 0.95 -6.17 18.85
CA SER A 275 1.86 -5.77 19.93
C SER A 275 1.34 -6.28 21.27
N HIS A 276 2.17 -7.01 21.99
CA HIS A 276 1.92 -7.62 23.29
C HIS A 276 2.84 -7.02 24.38
N PRO A 277 2.33 -6.62 25.55
CA PRO A 277 3.10 -5.97 26.61
C PRO A 277 3.78 -7.01 27.51
N GLY A 278 4.61 -7.84 26.90
CA GLY A 278 5.42 -8.85 27.55
C GLY A 278 6.60 -9.22 26.68
N LYS A 279 7.67 -9.72 27.31
CA LYS A 279 8.84 -10.26 26.60
C LYS A 279 8.52 -11.68 26.15
N LEU A 280 8.13 -11.86 24.89
CA LEU A 280 7.92 -13.20 24.34
C LEU A 280 9.27 -13.89 24.07
N PRO A 281 9.37 -15.22 24.24
CA PRO A 281 8.30 -16.15 24.61
C PRO A 281 8.02 -16.30 26.11
N ASN A 282 8.74 -15.59 26.99
CA ASN A 282 8.69 -15.79 28.45
C ASN A 282 7.36 -15.42 29.09
N PHE A 283 6.67 -14.39 28.59
CA PHE A 283 5.43 -13.90 29.18
C PHE A 283 4.30 -13.88 28.14
N LYS A 284 3.59 -15.00 27.99
CA LYS A 284 2.41 -15.12 27.10
C LYS A 284 1.11 -14.87 27.87
N GLY A 285 0.04 -14.54 27.15
CA GLY A 285 -1.31 -14.48 27.70
C GLY A 285 -1.74 -13.06 28.08
N SER A 286 -2.46 -12.92 29.18
CA SER A 286 -3.11 -11.65 29.56
C SER A 286 -2.33 -10.89 30.62
N THR A 287 -2.42 -9.55 30.58
CA THR A 287 -1.89 -8.67 31.64
C THR A 287 -0.42 -8.92 32.02
N THR A 288 0.38 -9.39 31.06
CA THR A 288 1.76 -9.83 31.23
C THR A 288 2.71 -8.76 31.74
N ILE A 289 2.32 -7.48 31.61
CA ILE A 289 3.06 -6.34 32.12
C ILE A 289 3.27 -6.43 33.64
N PHE A 290 2.29 -6.94 34.40
CA PHE A 290 2.42 -7.09 35.85
C PHE A 290 3.36 -8.24 36.22
N TYR A 291 3.22 -9.38 35.53
CA TYR A 291 4.08 -10.53 35.75
C TYR A 291 5.54 -10.23 35.35
N SER A 292 5.77 -9.52 34.24
CA SER A 292 7.12 -9.10 33.84
C SER A 292 7.74 -8.14 34.83
N LEU A 293 6.93 -7.21 35.37
CA LEU A 293 7.37 -6.26 36.37
C LEU A 293 7.76 -6.95 37.69
N ILE A 294 6.97 -7.91 38.17
CA ILE A 294 7.31 -8.69 39.37
C ILE A 294 8.58 -9.52 39.14
N ALA A 295 8.65 -10.26 38.03
CA ALA A 295 9.72 -11.22 37.78
C ALA A 295 11.05 -10.58 37.36
N THR A 296 11.01 -9.43 36.67
CA THR A 296 12.21 -8.85 36.03
C THR A 296 12.44 -7.38 36.35
N LYS A 297 11.53 -6.73 37.09
CA LYS A 297 11.52 -5.28 37.35
C LYS A 297 11.51 -4.42 36.08
N LYS A 298 11.21 -5.02 34.92
CA LYS A 298 11.27 -4.39 33.61
C LYS A 298 9.97 -4.57 32.84
N ILE A 299 9.67 -3.58 32.00
CA ILE A 299 8.52 -3.60 31.11
C ILE A 299 9.01 -3.81 29.68
N PHE A 300 8.42 -4.78 28.99
CA PHE A 300 8.72 -5.07 27.60
C PHE A 300 7.47 -4.99 26.75
N CYS A 301 7.65 -4.67 25.46
CA CYS A 301 6.62 -4.89 24.46
C CYS A 301 7.22 -5.67 23.28
N THR A 302 6.52 -6.71 22.87
CA THR A 302 6.86 -7.54 21.72
C THR A 302 5.86 -7.31 20.60
N THR A 303 6.33 -6.97 19.41
CA THR A 303 5.53 -7.01 18.18
C THR A 303 5.87 -8.26 17.41
N PHE A 304 4.85 -9.03 17.02
CA PHE A 304 5.00 -10.31 16.34
C PHE A 304 3.87 -10.53 15.32
N ILE A 305 4.07 -11.47 14.39
CA ILE A 305 3.03 -11.95 13.48
C ILE A 305 2.25 -13.05 14.20
N LEU A 306 0.94 -12.90 14.35
CA LEU A 306 0.08 -13.88 15.00
C LEU A 306 0.20 -15.26 14.34
N SER A 307 0.01 -16.31 15.14
CA SER A 307 -0.02 -17.70 14.69
C SER A 307 -1.25 -18.40 15.25
N GLU A 308 -1.45 -19.67 14.89
CA GLU A 308 -2.51 -20.50 15.50
C GLU A 308 -2.29 -20.70 17.02
N LYS A 309 -1.05 -20.60 17.50
CA LYS A 309 -0.71 -20.65 18.94
C LYS A 309 -0.78 -19.25 19.57
N LEU A 310 -1.41 -19.15 20.74
CA LEU A 310 -1.50 -17.92 21.53
C LEU A 310 -0.09 -17.37 21.81
N ASP A 311 0.16 -16.13 21.40
CA ASP A 311 1.44 -15.43 21.53
C ASP A 311 2.68 -16.25 21.09
N GLY A 312 2.48 -17.23 20.21
CA GLY A 312 3.53 -18.15 19.73
C GLY A 312 4.08 -17.79 18.37
N GLY A 313 3.69 -16.63 17.85
CA GLY A 313 3.98 -16.25 16.48
C GLY A 313 5.38 -15.66 16.26
N GLN A 314 5.68 -15.30 15.01
CA GLN A 314 7.00 -14.85 14.62
C GLN A 314 7.29 -13.45 15.19
N ILE A 315 8.27 -13.34 16.08
CA ILE A 315 8.68 -12.07 16.69
C ILE A 315 9.37 -11.17 15.66
N ILE A 316 8.88 -9.93 15.54
CA ILE A 316 9.46 -8.87 14.71
C ILE A 316 10.44 -8.00 15.51
N LEU A 317 10.01 -7.58 16.69
CA LEU A 317 10.73 -6.64 17.54
C LEU A 317 10.33 -6.80 19.00
N ILE A 318 11.30 -6.72 19.89
CA ILE A 318 11.11 -6.60 21.33
C ILE A 318 11.83 -5.32 21.75
N ASN A 319 11.17 -4.49 22.54
CA ASN A 319 11.81 -3.34 23.19
C ASN A 319 11.49 -3.33 24.68
N GLU A 320 12.44 -2.85 25.46
CA GLU A 320 12.26 -2.47 26.86
C GLU A 320 11.70 -1.04 26.94
N TYR A 321 10.89 -0.77 27.96
CA TYR A 321 10.29 0.52 28.24
C TYR A 321 10.46 0.86 29.71
N ALA A 322 10.73 2.13 30.00
CA ALA A 322 10.74 2.66 31.36
C ALA A 322 9.36 2.52 32.01
N THR A 323 9.32 2.37 33.33
CA THR A 323 8.09 2.38 34.11
C THR A 323 7.33 3.71 33.93
N PRO A 324 5.99 3.69 33.94
CA PRO A 324 5.21 4.93 33.86
C PRO A 324 5.44 5.79 35.10
N LYS A 325 5.55 7.11 34.90
CA LYS A 325 5.62 8.09 36.01
C LYS A 325 4.43 7.95 36.96
N LYS A 326 3.23 7.72 36.40
CA LYS A 326 2.01 7.45 37.16
C LYS A 326 1.69 5.97 37.05
N ILE A 327 2.04 5.19 38.07
CA ILE A 327 1.90 3.73 38.03
C ILE A 327 0.47 3.24 37.79
N ARG A 328 -0.54 4.03 38.20
CA ARG A 328 -1.97 3.76 37.95
C ARG A 328 -2.31 3.67 36.45
N GLU A 329 -1.51 4.29 35.57
CA GLU A 329 -1.70 4.25 34.11
C GLU A 329 -1.21 2.95 33.47
N ILE A 330 -0.50 2.08 34.21
CA ILE A 330 0.14 0.86 33.69
C ILE A 330 -0.85 -0.06 32.97
N ASN A 331 -2.09 -0.11 33.44
CA ASN A 331 -3.19 -0.83 32.81
C ASN A 331 -4.10 0.16 32.08
N GLY A 332 -3.97 0.24 30.75
CA GLY A 332 -4.72 1.17 29.91
C GLY A 332 -3.80 2.14 29.15
N PRO A 333 -3.78 3.46 29.45
CA PRO A 333 -3.09 4.44 28.62
C PRO A 333 -1.60 4.14 28.39
N PHE A 334 -0.89 3.63 29.40
CA PHE A 334 0.51 3.29 29.25
C PHE A 334 0.72 2.03 28.39
N ASP A 335 -0.07 0.97 28.60
CA ASP A 335 -0.06 -0.24 27.74
C ASP A 335 -0.32 0.14 26.27
N ASP A 336 -1.39 0.92 26.04
CA ASP A 336 -1.77 1.42 24.72
C ASP A 336 -0.64 2.22 24.05
N LYS A 337 0.05 3.05 24.83
CA LYS A 337 1.20 3.85 24.37
C LYS A 337 2.37 2.96 23.97
N ILE A 338 2.82 2.05 24.83
CA ILE A 338 3.99 1.21 24.52
C ILE A 338 3.72 0.30 23.32
N ARG A 339 2.51 -0.29 23.21
CA ARG A 339 2.10 -1.10 22.06
C ARG A 339 2.14 -0.31 20.76
N SER A 340 1.65 0.93 20.79
CA SER A 340 1.61 1.82 19.64
C SER A 340 3.01 2.25 19.18
N ILE A 341 3.87 2.65 20.12
CA ILE A 341 5.27 2.97 19.84
C ILE A 341 6.00 1.75 19.29
N ASN A 342 5.80 0.57 19.89
CA ASN A 342 6.47 -0.65 19.46
C ASN A 342 6.04 -1.07 18.05
N MET A 343 4.75 -0.92 17.73
CA MET A 343 4.24 -1.17 16.38
C MET A 343 4.83 -0.21 15.35
N VAL A 344 4.92 1.09 15.66
CA VAL A 344 5.60 2.06 14.79
C VAL A 344 7.05 1.64 14.50
N ARG A 345 7.79 1.23 15.54
CA ARG A 345 9.16 0.74 15.39
C ARG A 345 9.23 -0.55 14.57
N ALA A 346 8.29 -1.48 14.78
CA ALA A 346 8.20 -2.73 14.04
C ALA A 346 7.90 -2.48 12.54
N ILE A 347 6.95 -1.59 12.22
CA ILE A 347 6.65 -1.17 10.85
C ILE A 347 7.90 -0.59 10.18
N LYS A 348 8.61 0.33 10.86
CA LYS A 348 9.87 0.89 10.36
C LYS A 348 10.90 -0.21 10.10
N LYS A 349 11.06 -1.16 11.03
CA LYS A 349 11.99 -2.29 10.88
C LYS A 349 11.66 -3.16 9.67
N ILE A 350 10.38 -3.47 9.47
CA ILE A 350 9.89 -4.23 8.29
C ILE A 350 10.19 -3.44 7.01
N ARG A 351 9.83 -2.14 6.97
CA ARG A 351 10.05 -1.21 5.85
C ARG A 351 11.51 -1.14 5.40
N PHE A 352 12.45 -1.13 6.33
CA PHE A 352 13.88 -1.04 6.03
C PHE A 352 14.56 -2.41 5.85
N ARG A 353 13.78 -3.51 5.76
CA ARG A 353 14.26 -4.90 5.60
C ARG A 353 15.36 -5.31 6.58
N LYS A 354 15.49 -4.63 7.72
CA LYS A 354 16.42 -4.98 8.81
C LYS A 354 15.89 -6.15 9.65
N PHE A 355 15.01 -6.98 9.08
CA PHE A 355 14.39 -8.09 9.76
C PHE A 355 14.93 -9.41 9.22
N LYS A 356 15.86 -10.03 9.97
CA LYS A 356 16.19 -11.44 9.81
C LYS A 356 15.06 -12.25 10.45
N LYS A 357 14.52 -13.25 9.74
CA LYS A 357 13.49 -14.14 10.29
C LYS A 357 14.08 -14.86 11.51
N ARG A 358 13.70 -14.47 12.73
CA ARG A 358 13.95 -15.29 13.92
C ARG A 358 12.78 -16.23 14.08
N ARG A 359 13.01 -17.53 13.93
CA ARG A 359 12.08 -18.55 14.42
C ARG A 359 12.15 -18.50 15.94
N VAL A 360 11.02 -18.35 16.60
CA VAL A 360 10.95 -18.55 18.05
C VAL A 360 10.98 -20.06 18.25
N ILE A 361 12.02 -20.57 18.92
CA ILE A 361 12.02 -21.95 19.40
C ILE A 361 11.05 -21.96 20.58
N ILE A 362 9.85 -22.49 20.36
CA ILE A 362 8.86 -22.65 21.41
C ILE A 362 9.26 -23.91 22.18
N SER A 363 9.89 -23.75 23.35
CA SER A 363 10.04 -24.86 24.29
C SER A 363 8.74 -25.03 25.08
N SER A 364 8.47 -26.26 25.52
CA SER A 364 7.36 -26.60 26.44
C SER A 364 7.49 -25.94 27.83
N LYS A 365 8.61 -25.25 28.10
CA LYS A 365 8.96 -24.69 29.42
C LYS A 365 8.37 -23.30 29.68
N TYR A 366 7.74 -22.65 28.69
CA TYR A 366 7.22 -21.28 28.84
C TYR A 366 5.78 -21.26 29.37
N LYS A 367 5.56 -20.55 30.49
CA LYS A 367 4.26 -20.42 31.15
C LYS A 367 3.34 -19.45 30.41
N GLU A 368 2.07 -19.80 30.35
CA GLU A 368 0.99 -18.91 29.92
C GLU A 368 0.39 -18.22 31.16
N TYR A 369 0.16 -16.91 31.07
CA TYR A 369 -0.34 -16.10 32.18
C TYR A 369 -1.81 -15.70 31.94
N SER A 370 -2.63 -15.89 32.96
CA SER A 370 -4.02 -15.44 32.98
C SER A 370 -4.13 -13.97 33.41
N VAL A 371 -5.35 -13.42 33.37
CA VAL A 371 -5.62 -12.06 33.86
C VAL A 371 -5.17 -11.95 35.33
N ALA A 372 -4.23 -11.04 35.58
CA ALA A 372 -3.61 -10.85 36.89
C ALA A 372 -4.67 -10.50 37.93
N HIS A 373 -4.72 -11.31 38.98
CA HIS A 373 -5.54 -11.09 40.16
C HIS A 373 -5.23 -9.72 40.79
N PRO A 374 -6.20 -9.00 41.40
CA PRO A 374 -5.95 -7.70 42.05
C PRO A 374 -4.76 -7.71 43.02
N LEU A 375 -4.55 -8.81 43.74
CA LEU A 375 -3.38 -8.99 44.62
C LEU A 375 -2.06 -8.92 43.84
N ILE A 376 -1.93 -9.64 42.72
CA ILE A 376 -0.75 -9.63 41.86
C ILE A 376 -0.49 -8.22 41.32
N ARG A 377 -1.56 -7.51 40.92
CA ARG A 377 -1.45 -6.12 40.46
C ARG A 377 -0.93 -5.21 41.58
N SER A 378 -1.47 -5.35 42.79
CA SER A 378 -1.05 -4.60 43.98
C SER A 378 0.43 -4.84 44.31
N ILE A 379 0.88 -6.10 44.31
CA ILE A 379 2.29 -6.46 44.53
C ILE A 379 3.19 -5.85 43.46
N ALA A 380 2.83 -5.96 42.18
CA ALA A 380 3.60 -5.37 41.09
C ALA A 380 3.75 -3.85 41.25
N ILE A 381 2.67 -3.16 41.63
CA ILE A 381 2.66 -1.71 41.84
C ILE A 381 3.54 -1.32 43.03
N LYS A 382 3.41 -2.00 44.17
CA LYS A 382 4.23 -1.74 45.37
C LYS A 382 5.72 -1.95 45.11
N ASN A 383 6.08 -2.99 44.34
CA ASN A 383 7.47 -3.29 44.01
C ASN A 383 8.15 -2.22 43.15
N VAL A 384 7.38 -1.46 42.35
CA VAL A 384 7.91 -0.32 41.60
C VAL A 384 8.13 0.88 42.49
N ASN A 385 7.18 1.17 43.40
CA ASN A 385 7.30 2.30 44.31
C ASN A 385 8.47 2.18 45.30
N ARG A 386 8.94 0.97 45.60
CA ARG A 386 10.14 0.74 46.43
C ARG A 386 11.46 0.99 45.69
N GLN A 387 11.44 1.21 44.37
CA GLN A 387 12.63 1.41 43.53
C GLN A 387 12.81 2.85 43.06
N LEU A 388 11.79 3.69 43.26
CA LEU A 388 11.84 5.14 43.09
C LEU A 388 12.15 5.77 44.44
#